data_AF-A0A4Q5NHJ2-F1
#
_entry.id   AF-A0A4Q5NHJ2-F1
#
_cell.length_a   1.000
_cell.length_b   1.000
_cell.length_c   1.000
_cell.angle_alpha   90.00
_cell.angle_beta   90.00
_cell.angle_gamma   90.00
#
_symmetry.space_group_name_H-M   'P 1'
#
loop_
_entity.id
_entity.type
_entity.pdbx_description
1 polymer ?
#
loop_
_entity_poly.entity_id
_entity_poly.type
_entity_poly.pdbx_seq_one_letter_code
_entity_poly.pdbx_strand_id
1 'polypeptide(L)'
;MDARLSTFDQSNALAMRNIELFSDGSGGQCLLDVASHPFSAQFSFIFDTPTLAEFIQQLNAIYASLCGQAKLGQQHEDSYLLFQVNRQGHLTVSGQLNVSAEHWQNLKFSFSTDQSVLPSFISELEAVCGGQLCNSQ
;
A
#
# COMPACT_ATOMS: atom_id res chain seq x y z
N MET A 1 -3.53 12.72 -5.04
CA MET A 1 -3.40 12.72 -3.57
C MET A 1 -2.44 11.62 -3.18
N ASP A 2 -1.77 11.75 -2.04
CA ASP A 2 -0.67 10.86 -1.65
C ASP A 2 -0.97 10.22 -0.29
N ALA A 3 -0.42 9.04 -0.05
CA ALA A 3 -0.41 8.40 1.27
C ALA A 3 0.97 7.81 1.57
N ARG A 4 1.48 8.02 2.78
CA ARG A 4 2.83 7.67 3.20
C ARG A 4 2.82 6.93 4.53
N LEU A 5 3.37 5.72 4.50
CA LEU A 5 3.73 4.97 5.69
C LEU A 5 5.12 5.44 6.17
N SER A 6 5.12 6.37 7.12
CA SER A 6 6.36 6.84 7.76
C SER A 6 6.70 5.94 8.95
N THR A 7 7.79 5.18 8.85
CA THR A 7 8.26 4.37 9.98
C THR A 7 9.14 5.20 10.94
N PHE A 8 9.45 4.63 12.10
CA PHE A 8 10.41 5.23 13.04
C PHE A 8 11.86 5.18 12.54
N ASP A 9 12.11 4.50 11.41
CA ASP A 9 13.39 4.38 10.75
C ASP A 9 13.35 5.10 9.40
N GLN A 10 14.21 6.10 9.23
CA GLN A 10 14.26 6.88 7.99
C GLN A 10 14.68 6.08 6.75
N SER A 11 15.24 4.88 6.96
CA SER A 11 15.66 3.99 5.88
C SER A 11 14.57 3.03 5.40
N ASN A 12 13.42 3.00 6.09
CA ASN A 12 12.30 2.13 5.77
C ASN A 12 11.02 2.97 5.61
N ALA A 13 10.47 2.99 4.41
CA ALA A 13 9.25 3.76 4.10
C ALA A 13 8.51 3.19 2.91
N LEU A 14 7.21 3.47 2.85
CA LEU A 14 6.37 3.19 1.69
C LEU A 14 5.49 4.41 1.41
N ALA A 15 5.42 4.84 0.16
CA ALA A 15 4.53 5.93 -0.25
C ALA A 15 3.80 5.58 -1.54
N MET A 16 2.49 5.79 -1.55
CA MET A 16 1.64 5.76 -2.74
C MET A 16 1.41 7.22 -3.16
N ARG A 17 2.04 7.66 -4.24
CA ARG A 17 1.93 9.02 -4.76
C ARG A 17 1.02 9.11 -5.97
N ASN A 18 0.37 10.25 -6.16
CA ASN A 18 -0.53 10.50 -7.29
C ASN A 18 -1.57 9.38 -7.44
N ILE A 19 -2.23 9.02 -6.33
CA ILE A 19 -3.26 7.98 -6.35
C ILE A 19 -4.44 8.46 -7.21
N GLU A 20 -4.79 7.65 -8.20
CA GLU A 20 -5.89 7.86 -9.13
C GLU A 20 -6.79 6.62 -9.14
N LEU A 21 -8.05 6.77 -8.72
CA LEU A 21 -9.04 5.70 -8.83
C LEU A 21 -9.65 5.64 -10.22
N PHE A 22 -9.92 4.44 -10.71
CA PHE A 22 -10.64 4.22 -11.96
C PHE A 22 -12.12 4.61 -11.81
N SER A 23 -12.71 5.16 -12.88
CA SER A 23 -14.07 5.70 -12.85
C SER A 23 -15.17 4.67 -12.60
N ASP A 24 -14.89 3.40 -12.86
CA ASP A 24 -15.80 2.27 -12.61
C ASP A 24 -15.69 1.72 -11.18
N GLY A 25 -14.78 2.27 -10.36
CA GLY A 25 -14.53 1.83 -8.99
C GLY A 25 -13.81 0.48 -8.88
N SER A 26 -13.33 -0.08 -9.98
CA SER A 26 -12.67 -1.39 -10.01
C SER A 26 -11.29 -1.41 -9.36
N GLY A 27 -10.66 -0.24 -9.20
CA GLY A 27 -9.29 -0.15 -8.72
C GLY A 27 -8.70 1.24 -8.89
N GLY A 28 -7.39 1.29 -9.05
CA GLY A 28 -6.66 2.51 -9.33
C GLY A 28 -5.20 2.28 -9.66
N GLN A 29 -4.48 3.38 -9.78
CA GLN A 29 -3.04 3.40 -10.02
C GLN A 29 -2.36 4.46 -9.17
N CYS A 30 -1.07 4.26 -8.91
CA CYS A 30 -0.23 5.24 -8.24
C CYS A 30 1.24 5.03 -8.61
N LEU A 31 2.07 6.01 -8.27
CA LEU A 31 3.51 5.86 -8.22
C LEU A 31 3.91 5.39 -6.83
N LEU A 32 4.33 4.13 -6.73
CA LEU A 32 4.77 3.52 -5.49
C LEU A 32 6.26 3.77 -5.28
N ASP A 33 6.61 4.46 -4.20
CA ASP A 33 7.98 4.52 -3.69
C ASP A 33 8.14 3.57 -2.51
N VAL A 34 9.20 2.76 -2.56
CA VAL A 34 9.59 1.87 -1.47
C VAL A 34 11.04 2.16 -1.10
N ALA A 35 11.31 2.31 0.18
CA ALA A 35 12.64 2.27 0.76
C ALA A 35 12.69 1.13 1.78
N SER A 36 13.65 0.23 1.62
CA SER A 36 13.90 -0.89 2.53
C SER A 36 15.40 -1.17 2.54
N HIS A 37 16.09 -0.66 3.56
CA HIS A 37 17.55 -0.61 3.64
C HIS A 37 18.28 -1.85 3.06
N PRO A 38 19.30 -1.70 2.19
CA PRO A 38 19.81 -0.48 1.53
C PRO A 38 19.09 -0.14 0.21
N PHE A 39 17.98 -0.80 -0.08
CA PHE A 39 17.32 -0.74 -1.37
C PHE A 39 16.23 0.33 -1.42
N SER A 40 16.02 0.88 -2.61
CA SER A 40 14.88 1.73 -2.90
C SER A 40 14.38 1.47 -4.31
N ALA A 41 13.08 1.60 -4.53
CA ALA A 41 12.46 1.47 -5.83
C ALA A 41 11.34 2.49 -6.00
N GLN A 42 11.13 2.90 -7.24
CA GLN A 42 9.95 3.63 -7.68
C GLN A 42 9.28 2.80 -8.78
N PHE A 43 7.97 2.59 -8.67
CA PHE A 43 7.26 1.63 -9.50
C PHE A 43 5.84 2.12 -9.82
N SER A 44 5.42 2.01 -11.09
CA SER A 44 4.03 2.28 -11.47
C SER A 44 3.17 1.12 -10.99
N PHE A 45 2.40 1.34 -9.93
CA PHE A 45 1.65 0.30 -9.25
C PHE A 45 0.15 0.46 -9.55
N ILE A 46 -0.39 -0.53 -10.26
CA ILE A 46 -1.84 -0.67 -10.47
C ILE A 46 -2.36 -1.60 -9.36
N PHE A 47 -3.59 -1.36 -8.92
CA PHE A 47 -4.25 -2.21 -7.94
C PHE A 47 -5.75 -2.30 -8.25
N ASP A 48 -6.30 -3.51 -8.17
CA ASP A 48 -7.72 -3.81 -8.43
C ASP A 48 -8.26 -4.93 -7.54
N THR A 49 -7.39 -5.55 -6.73
CA THR A 49 -7.76 -6.68 -5.87
C THR A 49 -7.02 -6.60 -4.54
N PRO A 50 -7.73 -6.33 -3.43
CA PRO A 50 -9.10 -5.79 -3.36
C PRO A 50 -9.15 -4.33 -3.85
N THR A 51 -10.35 -3.74 -3.87
CA THR A 51 -10.48 -2.28 -4.09
C THR A 51 -9.76 -1.49 -3.00
N LEU A 52 -9.46 -0.20 -3.25
CA LEU A 52 -8.79 0.63 -2.23
C LEU A 52 -9.61 0.75 -0.94
N ALA A 53 -10.95 0.85 -1.05
CA ALA A 53 -11.84 0.94 0.10
C ALA A 53 -11.82 -0.35 0.95
N GLU A 54 -11.82 -1.51 0.32
CA GLU A 54 -11.71 -2.80 1.00
C GLU A 54 -10.32 -2.98 1.63
N PHE A 55 -9.25 -2.52 0.97
CA PHE A 55 -7.91 -2.52 1.56
C PHE A 55 -7.83 -1.64 2.81
N ILE A 56 -8.43 -0.44 2.78
CA ILE A 56 -8.56 0.44 3.96
C ILE A 56 -9.33 -0.27 5.09
N GLN A 57 -10.41 -0.98 4.78
CA GLN A 57 -11.14 -1.78 5.77
C GLN A 57 -10.27 -2.89 6.37
N GLN A 58 -9.46 -3.58 5.55
CA GLN A 58 -8.51 -4.58 6.05
C GLN A 58 -7.45 -3.94 6.95
N LEU A 59 -6.90 -2.77 6.60
CA LEU A 59 -5.93 -2.04 7.43
C LEU A 59 -6.55 -1.64 8.78
N ASN A 60 -7.76 -1.11 8.78
CA ASN A 60 -8.51 -0.79 9.99
C ASN A 60 -8.75 -2.04 10.86
N ALA A 61 -9.10 -3.17 10.23
CA ALA A 61 -9.34 -4.42 10.93
C ALA A 61 -8.06 -4.95 11.62
N ILE A 62 -6.91 -4.97 10.94
CA ILE A 62 -5.66 -5.46 11.52
C ILE A 62 -5.14 -4.54 12.64
N TYR A 63 -5.38 -3.23 12.54
CA TYR A 63 -5.04 -2.27 13.59
C TYR A 63 -5.91 -2.50 14.84
N ALA A 64 -7.21 -2.71 14.67
CA ALA A 64 -8.12 -2.94 15.78
C ALA A 64 -7.91 -4.30 16.48
N SER A 65 -7.61 -5.35 15.71
CA SER A 65 -7.43 -6.72 16.24
C SER A 65 -6.02 -7.00 16.75
N LEU A 66 -5.04 -6.16 16.41
CA LEU A 66 -3.61 -6.42 16.58
C LEU A 66 -3.18 -7.75 15.93
N CYS A 67 -3.88 -8.23 14.90
CA CYS A 67 -3.60 -9.52 14.28
C CYS A 67 -4.28 -9.65 12.91
N GLY A 68 -3.52 -10.10 11.91
CA GLY A 68 -4.06 -10.44 10.60
C GLY A 68 -3.23 -9.84 9.48
N GLN A 69 -3.86 -9.70 8.32
CA GLN A 69 -3.19 -9.17 7.13
C GLN A 69 -4.11 -8.32 6.27
N ALA A 70 -3.52 -7.32 5.61
CA ALA A 70 -4.13 -6.55 4.54
C ALA A 70 -3.24 -6.65 3.31
N LYS A 71 -3.82 -7.01 2.16
CA LYS A 71 -3.08 -7.16 0.89
C LYS A 71 -3.72 -6.25 -0.15
N LEU A 72 -2.89 -5.52 -0.90
CA LEU A 72 -3.30 -4.73 -2.06
C LEU A 72 -2.49 -5.18 -3.28
N GLY A 73 -3.12 -5.45 -4.41
CA GLY A 73 -2.41 -5.87 -5.62
C GLY A 73 -3.33 -5.90 -6.82
N GLN A 74 -2.90 -6.66 -7.84
CA GLN A 74 -3.69 -6.90 -9.04
C GLN A 74 -4.17 -8.35 -9.12
N GLN A 75 -5.31 -8.55 -9.75
CA GLN A 75 -5.87 -9.87 -10.02
C GLN A 75 -5.04 -10.68 -11.02
N HIS A 76 -4.43 -10.00 -12.00
CA HIS A 76 -3.75 -10.63 -13.14
C HIS A 76 -2.22 -10.51 -13.12
N GLU A 77 -1.67 -9.77 -12.17
CA GLU A 77 -0.23 -9.56 -12.02
C GLU A 77 0.22 -9.95 -10.61
N ASP A 78 1.44 -10.47 -10.49
CA ASP A 78 2.00 -10.91 -9.21
C ASP A 78 2.45 -9.73 -8.32
N SER A 79 2.21 -8.49 -8.74
CA SER A 79 2.64 -7.30 -7.99
C SER A 79 1.68 -7.03 -6.83
N TYR A 80 2.22 -6.89 -5.63
CA TYR A 80 1.40 -6.65 -4.42
C TYR A 80 2.17 -5.92 -3.31
N LEU A 81 1.38 -5.35 -2.40
CA LEU A 81 1.73 -4.89 -1.07
C LEU A 81 1.03 -5.76 -0.03
N LEU A 82 1.71 -6.10 1.05
CA LEU A 82 1.20 -6.93 2.13
C LEU A 82 1.63 -6.35 3.48
N PHE A 83 0.63 -6.07 4.30
CA PHE A 83 0.76 -5.62 5.68
C PHE A 83 0.33 -6.77 6.58
N GLN A 84 1.21 -7.19 7.49
CA GLN A 84 0.94 -8.28 8.43
C GLN A 84 1.25 -7.84 9.85
N VAL A 85 0.25 -7.90 10.73
CA VAL A 85 0.41 -7.58 12.15
C VAL A 85 0.33 -8.87 12.96
N ASN A 86 1.26 -9.03 13.90
CA ASN A 86 1.21 -10.10 14.89
C ASN A 86 0.60 -9.61 16.20
N ARG A 87 0.25 -10.54 17.10
CA ARG A 87 -0.40 -10.25 18.40
C ARG A 87 0.41 -9.35 19.35
N GLN A 88 1.66 -9.02 19.02
CA GLN A 88 2.51 -8.11 19.78
C GLN A 88 2.51 -6.69 19.18
N GLY A 89 1.77 -6.47 18.10
CA GLY A 89 1.70 -5.19 17.39
C GLY A 89 2.85 -4.92 16.42
N HIS A 90 3.72 -5.90 16.21
CA HIS A 90 4.75 -5.80 15.18
C HIS A 90 4.10 -5.90 13.81
N LEU A 91 4.30 -4.86 13.00
CA LEU A 91 3.87 -4.77 11.63
C LEU A 91 5.04 -5.14 10.71
N THR A 92 4.82 -6.12 9.84
CA THR A 92 5.69 -6.39 8.69
C THR A 92 5.03 -5.85 7.44
N VAL A 93 5.77 -5.05 6.68
CA VAL A 93 5.37 -4.53 5.38
C VAL A 93 6.25 -5.20 4.34
N SER A 94 5.63 -5.84 3.37
CA SER A 94 6.31 -6.58 2.32
C SER A 94 5.62 -6.40 0.99
N GLY A 95 6.31 -6.76 -0.09
CA GLY A 95 5.71 -6.71 -1.42
C GLY A 95 6.56 -7.38 -2.47
N GLN A 96 5.94 -7.55 -3.63
CA GLN A 96 6.59 -8.01 -4.85
C GLN A 96 6.23 -7.03 -5.97
N LEU A 97 7.23 -6.63 -6.76
CA LEU A 97 7.09 -5.74 -7.91
C LEU A 97 7.66 -6.45 -9.14
N ASN A 98 6.86 -6.59 -10.19
CA ASN A 98 7.23 -7.31 -11.41
C ASN A 98 7.22 -6.38 -12.61
N VAL A 99 8.25 -6.44 -13.44
CA VAL A 99 8.28 -5.87 -14.79
C VAL A 99 8.56 -7.00 -15.77
N SER A 100 7.74 -7.13 -16.81
CA SER A 100 7.81 -8.25 -17.77
C SER A 100 7.76 -7.80 -19.25
N ALA A 101 7.87 -6.50 -19.52
CA ALA A 101 7.84 -5.94 -20.87
C ALA A 101 9.16 -6.23 -21.63
N GLU A 102 10.00 -5.23 -21.91
CA GLU A 102 11.28 -5.43 -22.62
C GLU A 102 12.35 -6.09 -21.75
N HIS A 103 12.22 -5.96 -20.44
CA HIS A 103 13.12 -6.54 -19.44
C HIS A 103 12.31 -7.25 -18.38
N TRP A 104 12.83 -8.38 -17.90
CA TRP A 104 12.26 -9.09 -16.77
C TRP A 104 12.94 -8.66 -15.48
N GLN A 105 12.17 -8.10 -14.54
CA GLN A 105 12.62 -7.72 -13.22
C GLN A 105 11.62 -8.21 -12.18
N ASN A 106 12.12 -8.82 -11.10
CA ASN A 106 11.34 -9.23 -9.93
C ASN A 106 12.02 -8.67 -8.69
N LEU A 107 11.35 -7.74 -8.01
CA LEU A 107 11.84 -7.17 -6.75
C LEU A 107 10.92 -7.61 -5.62
N LYS A 108 11.50 -8.22 -4.58
CA LYS A 108 10.80 -8.53 -3.33
C LYS A 108 11.43 -7.73 -2.21
N PHE A 109 10.60 -7.16 -1.36
CA PHE A 109 11.06 -6.38 -0.21
C PHE A 109 10.27 -6.74 1.05
N SER A 110 10.89 -6.49 2.20
CA SER A 110 10.25 -6.62 3.50
C SER A 110 10.97 -5.76 4.53
N PHE A 111 10.22 -5.03 5.33
CA PHE A 111 10.73 -4.33 6.52
C PHE A 111 9.70 -4.39 7.64
N SER A 112 10.16 -4.17 8.86
CA SER A 112 9.31 -4.22 10.06
C SER A 112 9.24 -2.85 10.73
N THR A 113 8.09 -2.57 11.33
CA THR A 113 7.82 -1.39 12.14
C THR A 113 6.78 -1.75 13.20
N ASP A 114 6.37 -0.78 14.01
CA ASP A 114 5.22 -0.90 14.90
C ASP A 114 3.93 -0.41 14.21
N GLN A 115 2.80 -1.03 14.52
CA GLN A 115 1.50 -0.70 13.91
C GLN A 115 0.97 0.70 14.23
N SER A 116 1.54 1.42 15.19
CA SER A 116 1.19 2.81 15.51
C SER A 116 1.35 3.78 14.32
N VAL A 117 2.04 3.36 13.25
CA VAL A 117 2.14 4.13 12.00
C VAL A 117 0.88 4.04 11.12
N LEU A 118 0.07 2.98 11.29
CA LEU A 118 -1.09 2.70 10.43
C LEU A 118 -2.17 3.80 10.44
N PRO A 119 -2.55 4.40 11.58
CA PRO A 119 -3.63 5.40 11.60
C PRO A 119 -3.38 6.60 10.68
N SER A 120 -2.14 7.10 10.63
CA SER A 120 -1.79 8.20 9.74
C SER A 120 -1.91 7.81 8.26
N PHE A 121 -1.38 6.65 7.90
CA PHE A 121 -1.46 6.12 6.54
C PHE A 121 -2.91 5.83 6.10
N ILE A 122 -3.72 5.25 6.98
CA ILE A 122 -5.16 5.00 6.74
C ILE A 122 -5.89 6.31 6.48
N SER A 123 -5.68 7.33 7.31
CA SER A 123 -6.35 8.63 7.17
C SER A 123 -6.02 9.31 5.83
N GLU A 124 -4.78 9.19 5.36
CA GLU A 124 -4.36 9.72 4.05
C GLU A 124 -5.03 8.96 2.89
N LEU A 125 -5.13 7.62 2.98
CA LEU A 125 -5.87 6.82 2.00
C LEU A 125 -7.37 7.12 1.98
N GLU A 126 -7.98 7.34 3.15
CA GLU A 126 -9.39 7.72 3.27
C GLU A 126 -9.67 9.09 2.63
N ALA A 127 -8.74 10.04 2.76
CA ALA A 127 -8.84 11.35 2.12
C ALA A 127 -8.87 11.25 0.59
N VAL A 128 -8.16 10.28 0.00
CA VAL A 128 -8.22 9.98 -1.45
C VAL A 128 -9.62 9.56 -1.86
N CYS A 129 -10.22 8.61 -1.12
CA CYS A 129 -11.57 8.11 -1.39
C CYS A 129 -12.64 9.21 -1.21
N GLY A 130 -12.52 10.04 -0.18
CA GLY A 130 -13.46 11.14 0.08
C GLY A 130 -13.33 12.32 -0.89
N GLY A 131 -12.10 12.66 -1.30
CA GLY A 131 -11.81 13.80 -2.17
C GLY A 131 -12.29 13.64 -3.62
N GLN A 132 -12.39 12.40 -4.13
CA GLN A 132 -12.85 12.15 -5.51
C GLN A 132 -14.38 12.12 -5.66
N LEU A 133 -15.13 11.89 -4.57
CA LEU A 133 -16.59 12.02 -4.56
C LEU A 133 -17.06 13.49 -4.61
N CYS A 134 -16.22 14.44 -4.18
CA CYS A 134 -16.55 15.88 -4.23
C CYS A 134 -16.25 16.53 -5.59
N ASN A 135 -15.43 15.92 -6.45
CA ASN A 135 -15.07 16.46 -7.77
C ASN A 135 -15.97 15.96 -8.91
N SER A 136 -17.04 15.24 -8.59
CA SER A 136 -18.04 14.72 -9.55
C SER A 136 -19.39 15.44 -9.44
N GLN A 137 -19.42 16.64 -8.84
CA GLN A 137 -20.58 17.55 -8.80
C GLN A 137 -20.32 18.85 -9.55
#